data_AF-A0A928P4Y0-F1
#
_entry.id   AF-A0A928P4Y0-F1
#
_cell.length_a   1.000
_cell.length_b   1.000
_cell.length_c   1.000
_cell.angle_alpha   90.00
_cell.angle_beta   90.00
_cell.angle_gamma   90.00
#
_symmetry.space_group_name_H-M   'P 1'
#
loop_
_entity.id
_entity.type
_entity.pdbx_description
1 polymer ?
#
loop_
_entity_poly.entity_id
_entity_poly.type
_entity_poly.pdbx_seq_one_letter_code
_entity_poly.pdbx_strand_id
1 'polypeptide(L)'
;MKRFITFLLVLTLLASSFVFSGCHFRGKDTEAGFYDPNTKTEYAYCTPMKLYPVNHGEEEYLTINYDDGTKTVFYTVDFEDPLKFICYEDSGYYFLARNKDIEEPSVLEFNPIAASIYGSSNLNFLASFYADNEYLPDELKEHNPTEDTWLCQMVAEYITEGENVSVPAKAEELEDLYYIRLLSQDYPGLYYLISFFGYNGRYFLRDSSINKTVYCPRDIVVRMVGE
;
A
#
# COMPACT_ATOMS: atom_id res chain seq x y z
N MET A 1 -14.86 43.25 25.14
CA MET A 1 -14.83 41.85 25.61
C MET A 1 -15.83 40.92 24.92
N LYS A 2 -17.10 41.28 24.71
CA LYS A 2 -18.11 40.36 24.11
C LYS A 2 -17.81 39.89 22.67
N ARG A 3 -17.10 40.68 21.85
CA ARG A 3 -16.76 40.32 20.45
C ARG A 3 -15.58 39.36 20.31
N PHE A 4 -14.70 39.28 21.31
CA PHE A 4 -13.54 38.38 21.30
C PHE A 4 -13.93 36.94 21.67
N ILE A 5 -14.91 36.78 22.55
CA ILE A 5 -15.42 35.47 22.96
C ILE A 5 -16.15 34.78 21.81
N THR A 6 -16.87 35.54 20.96
CA THR A 6 -17.56 35.00 19.79
C THR A 6 -16.58 34.51 18.71
N PHE A 7 -15.45 35.21 18.51
CA PHE A 7 -14.44 34.79 17.53
C PHE A 7 -13.70 33.52 17.98
N LEU A 8 -13.41 33.39 19.27
CA LEU A 8 -12.79 32.18 19.83
C LEU A 8 -13.71 30.96 19.76
N LEU A 9 -15.03 31.15 19.98
CA LEU A 9 -16.03 30.08 19.88
C LEU A 9 -16.26 29.60 18.44
N VAL A 10 -16.22 30.50 17.46
CA VAL A 10 -16.31 30.13 16.04
C VAL A 10 -15.03 29.42 15.58
N LEU A 11 -13.85 29.82 16.07
CA LEU A 11 -12.59 29.14 15.77
C LEU A 11 -12.51 27.74 16.39
N THR A 12 -13.02 27.54 17.60
CA THR A 12 -13.07 26.20 18.22
C THR A 12 -14.12 25.30 17.60
N LEU A 13 -15.23 25.84 17.06
CA LEU A 13 -16.21 25.07 16.28
C LEU A 13 -15.70 24.68 14.88
N LEU A 14 -14.84 25.51 14.26
CA LEU A 14 -14.18 25.18 12.98
C LEU A 14 -12.98 24.25 13.15
N ALA A 15 -12.26 24.33 14.28
CA ALA A 15 -11.15 23.42 14.58
C ALA A 15 -11.61 22.03 15.05
N SER A 16 -12.81 21.93 15.64
CA SER A 16 -13.41 20.63 16.04
C SER A 16 -14.13 19.89 14.92
N SER A 17 -14.22 20.48 13.71
CA SER A 17 -14.71 19.80 12.51
C SER A 17 -13.59 19.20 11.64
N PHE A 18 -12.32 19.42 11.99
CA PHE A 18 -11.17 18.86 11.28
C PHE A 18 -10.52 17.65 11.98
N VAL A 19 -10.94 17.36 13.22
CA VAL A 19 -10.38 16.26 14.02
C VAL A 19 -11.56 15.38 14.43
N PHE A 20 -11.59 14.15 13.94
CA PHE A 20 -12.70 13.17 13.95
C PHE A 20 -13.69 13.25 12.78
N SER A 21 -13.21 12.88 11.59
CA SER A 21 -14.03 12.06 10.68
C SER A 21 -13.55 10.62 10.75
N GLY A 22 -13.87 9.93 11.85
CA GLY A 22 -14.06 8.48 11.77
C GLY A 22 -15.20 8.26 10.79
N CYS A 23 -14.88 7.66 9.64
CA CYS A 23 -15.71 7.68 8.44
C CYS A 23 -16.91 6.73 8.59
N HIS A 24 -17.95 7.13 9.33
CA HIS A 24 -19.26 6.51 9.19
C HIS A 24 -19.94 7.03 7.92
N PHE A 25 -19.58 6.43 6.79
CA PHE A 25 -20.15 6.78 5.51
C PHE A 25 -21.61 6.31 5.42
N ARG A 26 -22.51 7.18 4.93
CA ARG A 26 -23.91 6.87 4.62
C ARG A 26 -24.14 6.95 3.11
N GLY A 27 -23.33 6.21 2.35
CA GLY A 27 -23.53 6.02 0.92
C GLY A 27 -24.71 5.07 0.65
N LYS A 28 -25.24 5.08 -0.56
CA LYS A 28 -26.15 4.02 -1.01
C LYS A 28 -25.29 2.96 -1.71
N ASP A 29 -25.26 1.75 -1.15
CA ASP A 29 -24.52 0.63 -1.72
C ASP A 29 -25.07 0.21 -3.08
N THR A 30 -24.15 -0.21 -3.94
CA THR A 30 -24.36 -0.86 -5.24
C THR A 30 -23.60 -2.19 -5.26
N GLU A 31 -23.72 -3.00 -6.31
CA GLU A 31 -22.97 -4.26 -6.42
C GLU A 31 -21.44 -4.07 -6.51
N ALA A 32 -20.95 -2.89 -6.91
CA ALA A 32 -19.54 -2.64 -7.20
C ALA A 32 -18.91 -1.48 -6.39
N GLY A 33 -19.67 -0.86 -5.48
CA GLY A 33 -19.24 0.35 -4.79
C GLY A 33 -20.40 1.14 -4.18
N PHE A 34 -20.26 2.45 -4.04
CA PHE A 34 -21.30 3.31 -3.47
C PHE A 34 -21.27 4.73 -4.05
N TYR A 35 -22.41 5.41 -3.98
CA TYR A 35 -22.52 6.82 -4.36
C TYR A 35 -22.54 7.74 -3.13
N ASP A 36 -21.69 8.77 -3.13
CA ASP A 36 -21.71 9.85 -2.13
C ASP A 36 -22.57 11.03 -2.62
N PRO A 37 -23.75 11.28 -2.02
CA PRO A 37 -24.60 12.39 -2.42
C PRO A 37 -24.04 13.77 -2.08
N ASN A 38 -23.08 13.88 -1.16
CA ASN A 38 -22.49 15.16 -0.75
C ASN A 38 -21.46 15.66 -1.77
N THR A 39 -20.55 14.77 -2.18
CA THR A 39 -19.55 15.07 -3.22
C THR A 39 -20.07 14.87 -4.63
N LYS A 40 -21.20 14.15 -4.78
CA LYS A 40 -21.77 13.68 -6.06
C LYS A 40 -20.82 12.76 -6.84
N THR A 41 -19.90 12.11 -6.11
CA THR A 41 -18.94 11.18 -6.66
C THR A 41 -19.45 9.76 -6.45
N GLU A 42 -19.25 8.92 -7.47
CA GLU A 42 -19.45 7.49 -7.35
C GLU A 42 -18.09 6.83 -7.11
N TYR A 43 -18.02 6.01 -6.07
CA TYR A 43 -16.83 5.30 -5.66
C TYR A 43 -16.99 3.82 -6.00
N ALA A 44 -15.98 3.25 -6.64
CA ALA A 44 -15.85 1.81 -6.83
C ALA A 44 -14.95 1.25 -5.73
N TYR A 45 -15.29 0.07 -5.22
CA TYR A 45 -14.38 -0.64 -4.33
C TYR A 45 -13.09 -0.95 -5.10
N CYS A 46 -11.94 -0.64 -4.51
CA CYS A 46 -10.69 -1.09 -5.09
C CYS A 46 -10.74 -2.62 -5.16
N THR A 47 -10.21 -3.20 -6.23
CA THR A 47 -10.12 -4.66 -6.34
C THR A 47 -9.49 -5.19 -5.04
N PRO A 48 -10.14 -6.12 -4.32
CA PRO A 48 -9.92 -6.34 -2.88
C PRO A 48 -8.52 -6.80 -2.48
N MET A 49 -7.61 -6.97 -3.45
CA MET A 49 -6.21 -7.38 -3.29
C MET A 49 -5.19 -6.53 -4.03
N LYS A 50 -5.59 -5.42 -4.66
CA LYS A 50 -4.71 -4.67 -5.56
C LYS A 50 -4.07 -3.46 -4.88
N LEU A 51 -4.89 -2.61 -4.25
CA LEU A 51 -4.45 -1.36 -3.64
C LEU A 51 -5.10 -1.19 -2.28
N TYR A 52 -4.27 -0.88 -1.29
CA TYR A 52 -4.70 -0.79 0.10
C TYR A 52 -4.13 0.45 0.77
N PRO A 53 -4.86 1.04 1.73
CA PRO A 53 -4.31 2.12 2.53
C PRO A 53 -3.30 1.56 3.52
N VAL A 54 -2.23 2.30 3.74
CA VAL A 54 -1.33 2.05 4.87
C VAL A 54 -2.09 2.30 6.17
N ASN A 55 -1.99 1.43 7.18
CA ASN A 55 -2.72 1.63 8.44
C ASN A 55 -2.24 2.89 9.18
N HIS A 56 -3.12 3.54 9.94
CA HIS A 56 -2.73 4.59 10.88
C HIS A 56 -1.69 4.04 11.88
N GLY A 57 -0.51 4.66 11.92
CA GLY A 57 0.64 4.20 12.71
C GLY A 57 1.62 3.28 11.95
N GLU A 58 1.27 2.81 10.75
CA GLU A 58 2.22 2.23 9.77
C GLU A 58 2.75 3.33 8.81
N GLU A 59 2.77 4.59 9.25
CA GLU A 59 3.06 5.83 8.49
C GLU A 59 4.53 5.98 8.02
N GLU A 60 5.19 4.88 7.68
CA GLU A 60 6.64 4.82 7.58
C GLU A 60 7.07 4.39 6.19
N TYR A 61 6.85 5.34 5.30
CA TYR A 61 7.15 5.38 3.87
C TYR A 61 8.62 5.03 3.53
N LEU A 62 9.50 5.31 4.48
CA LEU A 62 10.87 4.87 4.57
C LEU A 62 11.19 4.99 6.06
N THR A 63 11.60 3.91 6.70
CA THR A 63 12.10 3.95 8.08
C THR A 63 13.54 3.53 8.06
N ILE A 64 14.43 4.48 8.35
CA ILE A 64 15.81 4.13 8.68
C ILE A 64 15.83 3.91 10.18
N ASN A 65 16.00 2.64 10.56
CA ASN A 65 16.39 2.27 11.90
C ASN A 65 17.92 2.27 11.92
N TYR A 66 18.49 3.22 12.64
CA TYR A 66 19.93 3.28 12.85
C TYR A 66 20.34 2.25 13.91
N ASP A 67 21.59 1.79 13.88
CA ASP A 67 22.14 0.83 14.84
C ASP A 67 22.10 1.34 16.30
N ASP A 68 21.96 2.65 16.50
CA ASP A 68 21.82 3.29 17.80
C ASP A 68 20.37 3.31 18.34
N GLY A 69 19.43 2.72 17.59
CA GLY A 69 18.01 2.67 17.93
C GLY A 69 17.23 3.92 17.53
N THR A 70 17.86 4.87 16.84
CA THR A 70 17.17 6.03 16.26
C THR A 70 16.30 5.58 15.10
N LYS A 71 15.08 6.11 15.06
CA LYS A 71 14.11 5.87 14.00
C LYS A 71 13.76 7.19 13.37
N THR A 72 13.97 7.31 12.06
CA THR A 72 13.56 8.51 11.32
C THR A 72 12.53 8.13 10.26
N VAL A 73 11.44 8.91 10.23
CA VAL A 73 10.24 8.72 9.40
C VAL A 73 10.18 9.85 8.39
N PHE A 74 10.07 9.53 7.10
CA PHE A 74 10.50 10.46 6.05
C PHE A 74 9.44 11.09 5.17
N TYR A 75 8.18 10.64 5.23
CA TYR A 75 7.15 11.24 4.39
C TYR A 75 5.92 11.60 5.21
N THR A 76 5.51 12.87 5.08
CA THR A 76 4.16 13.32 5.41
C THR A 76 3.34 13.21 4.13
N VAL A 77 2.24 12.47 4.18
CA VAL A 77 1.41 12.14 3.01
C VAL A 77 0.60 13.37 2.59
N ASP A 78 0.99 14.04 1.51
CA ASP A 78 0.02 14.76 0.68
C ASP A 78 -0.58 13.72 -0.27
N PHE A 79 -1.74 13.18 0.11
CA PHE A 79 -2.54 12.33 -0.76
C PHE A 79 -2.78 13.06 -2.10
N GLU A 80 -2.94 12.32 -3.21
CA GLU A 80 -3.69 12.90 -4.34
C GLU A 80 -5.01 13.50 -3.80
N ASP A 81 -5.57 14.54 -4.44
CA ASP A 81 -6.81 15.21 -3.98
C ASP A 81 -7.74 14.23 -3.22
N PRO A 82 -7.95 14.41 -1.90
CA PRO A 82 -8.68 13.46 -1.07
C PRO A 82 -10.06 13.07 -1.62
N LEU A 83 -10.63 13.88 -2.52
CA LEU A 83 -11.86 13.54 -3.25
C LEU A 83 -11.74 12.30 -4.15
N LYS A 84 -10.53 11.87 -4.52
CA LYS A 84 -10.26 10.70 -5.36
C LYS A 84 -10.40 9.37 -4.61
N PHE A 85 -10.28 9.35 -3.29
CA PHE A 85 -10.25 8.14 -2.48
C PHE A 85 -11.12 8.27 -1.23
N ILE A 86 -11.74 7.16 -0.80
CA ILE A 86 -12.41 7.07 0.49
C ILE A 86 -11.96 5.79 1.18
N CYS A 87 -11.50 5.93 2.42
CA CYS A 87 -11.37 4.81 3.33
C CYS A 87 -12.71 4.61 4.05
N TYR A 88 -13.20 3.37 4.06
CA TYR A 88 -14.37 2.99 4.84
C TYR A 88 -14.06 1.75 5.66
N GLU A 89 -14.72 1.64 6.80
CA GLU A 89 -14.62 0.46 7.67
C GLU A 89 -15.81 -0.45 7.37
N ASP A 90 -15.54 -1.73 7.11
CA ASP A 90 -16.54 -2.79 7.08
C ASP A 90 -16.07 -3.97 7.92
N SER A 91 -16.91 -4.42 8.85
CA SER A 91 -16.67 -5.60 9.68
C SER A 91 -15.33 -5.57 10.45
N GLY A 92 -14.85 -4.37 10.83
CA GLY A 92 -13.59 -4.18 11.55
C GLY A 92 -12.34 -4.15 10.65
N TYR A 93 -12.52 -4.15 9.33
CA TYR A 93 -11.45 -4.01 8.35
C TYR A 93 -11.58 -2.67 7.61
N TYR A 94 -10.45 -2.02 7.36
CA TYR A 94 -10.41 -0.79 6.57
C TYR A 94 -10.20 -1.14 5.10
N PHE A 95 -11.10 -0.63 4.26
CA PHE A 95 -11.08 -0.80 2.81
C PHE A 95 -10.91 0.55 2.14
N LEU A 96 -10.27 0.53 0.98
CA LEU A 96 -10.13 1.70 0.12
C LEU A 96 -11.10 1.59 -1.05
N ALA A 97 -11.83 2.68 -1.31
CA ALA A 97 -12.59 2.87 -2.53
C ALA A 97 -12.00 4.06 -3.28
N ARG A 98 -12.02 4.01 -4.62
CA ARG A 98 -11.57 5.09 -5.50
C ARG A 98 -12.74 5.63 -6.30
N ASN A 99 -12.69 6.89 -6.69
CA ASN A 99 -13.63 7.45 -7.65
C ASN A 99 -13.68 6.54 -8.91
N LYS A 100 -14.88 6.11 -9.29
CA LYS A 100 -15.11 5.12 -10.36
C LYS A 100 -14.56 5.54 -11.73
N ASP A 101 -14.43 6.85 -11.96
CA ASP A 101 -14.01 7.39 -13.25
C ASP A 101 -12.47 7.42 -13.36
N ILE A 102 -11.77 7.00 -12.30
CA ILE A 102 -10.31 6.89 -12.27
C ILE A 102 -9.93 5.41 -12.36
N GLU A 103 -9.18 5.07 -13.42
CA GLU A 103 -8.67 3.72 -13.64
C GLU A 103 -7.71 3.29 -12.52
N GLU A 104 -7.81 2.04 -12.08
CA GLU A 104 -6.88 1.48 -11.09
C GLU A 104 -5.52 1.22 -11.74
N PRO A 105 -4.40 1.80 -11.23
CA PRO A 105 -3.09 1.55 -11.80
C PRO A 105 -2.78 0.07 -11.75
N SER A 106 -2.29 -0.50 -12.85
CA SER A 106 -1.61 -1.80 -12.84
C SER A 106 -0.41 -1.77 -11.88
N VAL A 107 0.12 -2.94 -11.50
CA VAL A 107 1.34 -2.98 -10.67
C VAL A 107 2.52 -2.24 -11.33
N LEU A 108 2.56 -2.20 -12.67
CA LEU A 108 3.58 -1.46 -13.42
C LEU A 108 3.34 0.06 -13.36
N GLU A 109 2.10 0.51 -13.58
CA GLU A 109 1.73 1.93 -13.46
C GLU A 109 1.82 2.44 -12.03
N PHE A 110 1.71 1.54 -11.05
CA PHE A 110 1.95 1.87 -9.65
C PHE A 110 3.40 2.33 -9.40
N ASN A 111 4.35 2.02 -10.29
CA ASN A 111 5.73 2.47 -10.25
C ASN A 111 6.40 2.25 -8.86
N PRO A 112 6.54 0.99 -8.44
CA PRO A 112 7.03 0.70 -7.09
C PRO A 112 8.53 0.94 -6.96
N ILE A 113 8.91 1.65 -5.91
CA ILE A 113 10.30 2.03 -5.62
C ILE A 113 10.88 1.38 -4.36
N ALA A 114 10.02 0.84 -3.49
CA ALA A 114 10.40 0.15 -2.26
C ALA A 114 9.39 -0.93 -1.93
N ALA A 115 9.74 -1.84 -1.02
CA ALA A 115 8.81 -2.84 -0.52
C ALA A 115 9.03 -3.20 0.93
N SER A 116 7.95 -3.55 1.63
CA SER A 116 7.98 -4.17 2.95
C SER A 116 7.46 -5.59 2.87
N ILE A 117 8.20 -6.53 3.47
CA ILE A 117 7.96 -7.97 3.39
C ILE A 117 7.34 -8.47 4.69
N TYR A 118 6.23 -9.20 4.57
CA TYR A 118 5.47 -9.71 5.72
C TYR A 118 5.25 -11.21 5.62
N GLY A 119 5.28 -11.91 6.75
CA GLY A 119 4.90 -13.31 6.85
C GLY A 119 3.38 -13.50 6.96
N SER A 120 2.83 -14.53 6.31
CA SER A 120 1.39 -14.84 6.32
C SER A 120 0.80 -15.21 7.68
N SER A 121 1.59 -15.81 8.58
CA SER A 121 1.06 -16.41 9.82
C SER A 121 0.79 -15.41 10.95
N ASN A 122 1.29 -14.17 10.88
CA ASN A 122 1.05 -13.12 11.89
C ASN A 122 1.17 -11.68 11.36
N LEU A 123 1.25 -11.47 10.04
CA LEU A 123 1.60 -10.16 9.45
C LEU A 123 2.84 -9.53 10.11
N ASN A 124 3.78 -10.37 10.54
CA ASN A 124 5.02 -9.89 11.13
C ASN A 124 5.89 -9.32 10.01
N PHE A 125 6.38 -8.10 10.20
CA PHE A 125 7.41 -7.50 9.35
C PHE A 125 8.69 -8.34 9.41
N LEU A 126 9.26 -8.63 8.24
CA LEU A 126 10.45 -9.49 8.11
C LEU A 126 11.65 -8.75 7.53
N ALA A 127 11.43 -7.98 6.47
CA ALA A 127 12.49 -7.30 5.73
C ALA A 127 11.92 -6.17 4.85
N SER A 128 12.83 -5.37 4.28
CA SER A 128 12.50 -4.33 3.30
C SER A 128 13.37 -4.46 2.05
N PHE A 129 12.82 -4.06 0.91
CA PHE A 129 13.56 -3.63 -0.28
C PHE A 129 13.62 -2.10 -0.23
N TYR A 130 14.82 -1.56 -0.09
CA TYR A 130 15.05 -0.13 0.11
C TYR A 130 15.07 0.63 -1.22
N ALA A 131 14.51 1.84 -1.22
CA ALA A 131 14.54 2.72 -2.38
C ALA A 131 15.97 3.19 -2.70
N ASP A 132 16.20 3.59 -3.94
CA ASP A 132 17.49 4.13 -4.38
C ASP A 132 17.62 5.58 -3.89
N ASN A 133 18.86 6.06 -3.75
CA ASN A 133 19.14 7.39 -3.21
C ASN A 133 18.47 8.54 -3.98
N GLU A 134 18.19 8.36 -5.27
CA GLU A 134 17.49 9.38 -6.08
C GLU A 134 16.05 9.65 -5.61
N TYR A 135 15.41 8.65 -5.00
CA TYR A 135 14.07 8.75 -4.42
C TYR A 135 14.11 9.23 -2.96
N LEU A 136 15.29 9.56 -2.43
CA LEU A 136 15.44 10.01 -1.05
C LEU A 136 15.69 11.52 -0.94
N PRO A 137 15.21 12.16 0.15
CA PRO A 137 15.67 13.47 0.57
C PRO A 137 17.21 13.52 0.70
N ASP A 138 17.82 14.67 0.38
CA ASP A 138 19.29 14.85 0.41
C ASP A 138 19.93 14.45 1.74
N GLU A 139 19.22 14.67 2.86
CA GLU A 139 19.66 14.37 4.22
C GLU A 139 19.79 12.86 4.52
N LEU A 140 19.29 11.99 3.64
CA LEU A 140 19.28 10.53 3.80
C LEU A 140 20.00 9.77 2.71
N LYS A 141 20.45 10.49 1.68
CA LYS A 141 21.30 9.88 0.68
C LYS A 141 22.49 9.26 1.40
N GLU A 142 22.86 8.06 1.00
CA GLU A 142 23.95 7.26 1.58
C GLU A 142 23.65 6.60 2.93
N HIS A 143 22.46 6.79 3.52
CA HIS A 143 22.04 6.09 4.74
C HIS A 143 21.27 4.77 4.48
N ASN A 144 20.89 4.49 3.24
CA ASN A 144 20.24 3.23 2.88
C ASN A 144 21.24 2.08 2.84
N PRO A 145 20.90 0.91 3.43
CA PRO A 145 21.80 -0.24 3.47
C PRO A 145 22.00 -0.87 2.08
N THR A 146 21.01 -0.74 1.20
CA THR A 146 21.00 -1.26 -0.17
C THR A 146 20.14 -0.38 -1.10
N GLU A 147 20.38 -0.48 -2.41
CA GLU A 147 19.56 0.13 -3.47
C GLU A 147 18.80 -1.01 -4.17
N ASP A 148 17.55 -1.24 -3.75
CA ASP A 148 16.71 -2.38 -4.16
C ASP A 148 15.53 -1.95 -5.03
N THR A 149 15.49 -0.71 -5.54
CA THR A 149 14.37 -0.23 -6.39
C THR A 149 14.15 -1.13 -7.60
N TRP A 150 15.25 -1.59 -8.21
CA TRP A 150 15.23 -2.51 -9.34
C TRP A 150 14.56 -3.86 -9.01
N LEU A 151 14.62 -4.34 -7.76
CA LEU A 151 13.89 -5.54 -7.34
C LEU A 151 12.38 -5.28 -7.31
N CYS A 152 11.96 -4.08 -6.86
CA CYS A 152 10.56 -3.68 -6.85
C CYS A 152 10.00 -3.57 -8.28
N GLN A 153 10.77 -2.94 -9.17
CA GLN A 153 10.46 -2.84 -10.60
C GLN A 153 10.40 -4.23 -11.26
N MET A 154 11.34 -5.12 -10.94
CA MET A 154 11.35 -6.49 -11.42
C MET A 154 10.09 -7.27 -11.01
N VAL A 155 9.61 -7.11 -9.76
CA VAL A 155 8.33 -7.72 -9.33
C VAL A 155 7.18 -7.24 -10.21
N ALA A 156 7.08 -5.93 -10.44
CA ALA A 156 6.03 -5.33 -11.26
C ALA A 156 6.08 -5.81 -12.72
N GLU A 157 7.28 -5.83 -13.32
CA GLU A 157 7.52 -6.32 -14.67
C GLU A 157 7.13 -7.79 -14.82
N TYR A 158 7.59 -8.66 -13.90
CA TYR A 158 7.28 -10.09 -13.99
C TYR A 158 5.79 -10.38 -13.83
N ILE A 159 5.09 -9.70 -12.93
CA ILE A 159 3.64 -9.82 -12.82
C ILE A 159 2.95 -9.32 -14.08
N THR A 160 3.40 -8.23 -14.68
CA THR A 160 2.74 -7.62 -15.85
C THR A 160 3.01 -8.43 -17.12
N GLU A 161 4.25 -8.77 -17.39
CA GLU A 161 4.73 -9.31 -18.67
C GLU A 161 4.97 -10.83 -18.64
N GLY A 162 5.17 -11.40 -17.45
CA GLY A 162 5.47 -12.82 -17.29
C GLY A 162 4.34 -13.73 -17.77
N GLU A 163 4.72 -14.93 -18.24
CA GLU A 163 3.78 -15.96 -18.64
C GLU A 163 2.99 -16.45 -17.42
N ASN A 164 1.66 -16.51 -17.55
CA ASN A 164 0.80 -16.99 -16.49
C ASN A 164 1.01 -18.51 -16.28
N VAL A 165 1.29 -18.89 -15.04
CA VAL A 165 1.53 -20.28 -14.63
C VAL A 165 0.34 -20.77 -13.81
N SER A 166 -0.20 -21.92 -14.18
CA SER A 166 -1.27 -22.56 -13.39
C SER A 166 -0.67 -23.24 -12.16
N VAL A 167 -1.00 -22.74 -10.98
CA VAL A 167 -0.65 -23.36 -9.69
C VAL A 167 -1.94 -23.70 -8.93
N PRO A 168 -2.05 -24.88 -8.28
CA PRO A 168 -3.23 -25.22 -7.49
C PRO A 168 -3.47 -24.18 -6.39
N ALA A 169 -4.72 -23.78 -6.15
CA ALA A 169 -5.05 -22.79 -5.12
C ALA A 169 -4.52 -23.16 -3.72
N LYS A 170 -4.44 -24.45 -3.40
CA LYS A 170 -3.89 -24.96 -2.13
C LYS A 170 -2.38 -24.72 -1.97
N ALA A 171 -1.66 -24.34 -3.02
CA ALA A 171 -0.21 -24.10 -2.94
C ALA A 171 0.13 -22.97 -1.97
N GLU A 172 -0.74 -21.95 -1.86
CA GLU A 172 -0.57 -20.84 -0.91
C GLU A 172 -0.85 -21.24 0.55
N GLU A 173 -1.46 -22.40 0.77
CA GLU A 173 -1.77 -22.93 2.09
C GLU A 173 -0.68 -23.87 2.62
N LEU A 174 0.28 -24.27 1.78
CA LEU A 174 1.13 -25.45 2.02
C LEU A 174 2.50 -25.19 2.62
N GLU A 175 3.18 -24.06 2.36
CA GLU A 175 4.35 -23.56 3.12
C GLU A 175 4.90 -22.23 2.54
N ASP A 176 5.47 -21.37 3.39
CA ASP A 176 6.21 -20.13 3.04
C ASP A 176 5.46 -19.09 2.19
N LEU A 177 4.23 -18.76 2.56
CA LEU A 177 3.52 -17.60 2.00
C LEU A 177 4.01 -16.30 2.67
N TYR A 178 4.52 -15.40 1.84
CA TYR A 178 4.91 -14.04 2.18
C TYR A 178 4.13 -13.03 1.34
N TYR A 179 4.03 -11.82 1.87
CA TYR A 179 3.44 -10.69 1.17
C TYR A 179 4.48 -9.60 0.94
N ILE A 180 4.66 -9.23 -0.32
CA ILE A 180 5.44 -8.10 -0.77
C ILE A 180 4.48 -6.92 -0.86
N ARG A 181 4.57 -5.98 0.08
CA ARG A 181 3.86 -4.69 0.02
C ARG A 181 4.73 -3.70 -0.73
N LEU A 182 4.43 -3.49 -2.01
CA LEU A 182 5.10 -2.52 -2.86
C LEU A 182 4.64 -1.10 -2.53
N LEU A 183 5.58 -0.16 -2.54
CA LEU A 183 5.37 1.24 -2.17
C LEU A 183 5.79 2.14 -3.34
N SER A 184 5.08 3.26 -3.53
CA SER A 184 5.27 4.18 -4.64
C SER A 184 5.24 5.63 -4.17
N GLN A 185 6.04 6.50 -4.81
CA GLN A 185 5.92 7.96 -4.64
C GLN A 185 4.72 8.54 -5.37
N ASP A 186 4.27 7.90 -6.45
CA ASP A 186 3.14 8.37 -7.25
C ASP A 186 1.79 8.13 -6.55
N TYR A 187 1.76 7.17 -5.61
CA TYR A 187 0.57 6.79 -4.84
C TYR A 187 0.83 6.82 -3.33
N PRO A 188 1.07 8.01 -2.75
CA PRO A 188 1.44 8.13 -1.35
C PRO A 188 0.34 7.67 -0.41
N GLY A 189 0.72 6.91 0.61
CA GLY A 189 -0.19 6.33 1.60
C GLY A 189 -0.90 5.06 1.14
N LEU A 190 -0.58 4.56 -0.05
CA LEU A 190 -1.09 3.29 -0.58
C LEU A 190 0.03 2.26 -0.74
N TYR A 191 -0.34 0.98 -0.68
CA TYR A 191 0.53 -0.12 -1.09
C TYR A 191 -0.16 -1.05 -2.07
N TYR A 192 0.64 -1.67 -2.94
CA TYR A 192 0.23 -2.76 -3.82
C TYR A 192 0.69 -4.09 -3.23
N LEU A 193 -0.20 -5.08 -3.15
CA LEU A 193 0.08 -6.34 -2.47
C LEU A 193 0.35 -7.46 -3.49
N ILE A 194 1.55 -8.07 -3.41
CA ILE A 194 1.92 -9.24 -4.20
C ILE A 194 2.22 -10.40 -3.26
N SER A 195 1.70 -11.58 -3.57
CA SER A 195 2.03 -12.81 -2.84
C SER A 195 3.31 -13.44 -3.40
N PHE A 196 4.20 -13.88 -2.52
CA PHE A 196 5.36 -14.70 -2.85
C PHE A 196 5.24 -16.03 -2.10
N PHE A 197 5.39 -17.16 -2.79
CA PHE A 197 5.28 -18.49 -2.16
C PHE A 197 6.07 -19.57 -2.90
N GLY A 198 6.44 -20.62 -2.17
CA GLY A 198 7.09 -21.81 -2.70
C GLY A 198 6.10 -22.94 -3.00
N TYR A 199 6.29 -23.66 -4.10
CA TYR A 199 5.55 -24.88 -4.41
C TYR A 199 6.36 -25.84 -5.29
N ASN A 200 6.47 -27.10 -4.88
CA ASN A 200 7.23 -28.15 -5.59
C ASN A 200 8.67 -27.73 -5.96
N GLY A 201 9.38 -27.05 -5.05
CA GLY A 201 10.77 -26.62 -5.25
C GLY A 201 10.94 -25.46 -6.23
N ARG A 202 9.87 -24.70 -6.51
CA ARG A 202 9.90 -23.47 -7.30
C ARG A 202 9.21 -22.36 -6.53
N TYR A 203 9.57 -21.12 -6.84
CA TYR A 203 8.97 -19.94 -6.23
C TYR A 203 8.15 -19.16 -7.24
N PHE A 204 7.10 -18.52 -6.74
CA PHE A 204 6.10 -17.85 -7.56
C PHE A 204 5.78 -16.48 -6.98
N LEU A 205 5.38 -15.57 -7.88
CA LEU A 205 4.73 -14.31 -7.54
C LEU A 205 3.28 -14.40 -8.01
N ARG A 206 2.33 -13.88 -7.22
CA ARG A 206 0.92 -13.82 -7.60
C ARG A 206 0.32 -12.46 -7.31
N ASP A 207 -0.37 -11.94 -8.31
CA ASP A 207 -1.36 -10.88 -8.14
C ASP A 207 -2.75 -11.52 -8.14
N SER A 208 -3.33 -11.62 -6.94
CA SER A 208 -4.63 -12.24 -6.73
C SER A 208 -5.79 -11.40 -7.31
N SER A 209 -5.59 -10.10 -7.52
CA SER A 209 -6.63 -9.20 -8.06
C SER A 209 -6.96 -9.51 -9.52
N ILE A 210 -5.95 -9.88 -10.30
CA ILE A 210 -6.09 -10.29 -11.71
C ILE A 210 -5.96 -11.80 -11.90
N ASN A 211 -5.87 -12.55 -10.80
CA ASN A 211 -5.67 -14.00 -10.77
C ASN A 211 -4.51 -14.47 -11.68
N LYS A 212 -3.37 -13.78 -11.60
CA LYS A 212 -2.18 -14.07 -12.38
C LYS A 212 -1.04 -14.54 -11.48
N THR A 213 -0.44 -15.66 -11.83
CA THR A 213 0.70 -16.24 -11.14
C THR A 213 1.85 -16.40 -12.12
N VAL A 214 3.06 -16.06 -11.72
CA VAL A 214 4.25 -16.13 -12.57
C VAL A 214 5.39 -16.79 -11.80
N TYR A 215 6.40 -17.31 -12.51
CA TYR A 215 7.63 -17.74 -11.85
C TYR A 215 8.33 -16.55 -11.22
N CYS A 216 8.79 -16.72 -9.98
CA CYS A 216 9.57 -15.70 -9.30
C CYS A 216 10.99 -15.64 -9.91
N PRO A 217 11.48 -14.46 -10.30
CA PRO A 217 12.84 -14.31 -10.78
C PRO A 217 13.85 -14.61 -9.67
N ARG A 218 15.02 -15.14 -10.08
CA ARG A 218 16.05 -15.63 -9.14
C ARG A 218 16.48 -14.57 -8.14
N ASP A 219 16.67 -13.33 -8.57
CA ASP A 219 17.18 -12.28 -7.69
C ASP A 219 16.19 -11.96 -6.55
N ILE A 220 14.88 -12.04 -6.83
CA ILE A 220 13.84 -11.94 -5.81
C ILE A 220 13.87 -13.16 -4.88
N VAL A 221 14.03 -14.37 -5.41
CA VAL A 221 14.16 -15.59 -4.59
C VAL A 221 15.34 -15.48 -3.63
N VAL A 222 16.53 -15.14 -4.13
CA VAL A 222 17.74 -14.96 -3.32
C VAL A 222 17.50 -13.94 -2.21
N ARG A 223 16.83 -12.82 -2.52
CA ARG A 223 16.55 -11.78 -1.55
C ARG A 223 15.52 -12.19 -0.48
N MET A 224 14.53 -13.00 -0.87
CA MET A 224 13.42 -13.42 -0.01
C MET A 224 13.78 -14.59 0.90
N VAL A 225 14.52 -15.59 0.39
CA VAL A 225 14.78 -16.85 1.11
C VAL A 225 16.27 -17.20 1.24
N GLY A 226 17.18 -16.45 0.60
CA GLY A 226 18.62 -16.65 0.70
C GLY A 226 19.22 -17.77 -0.17
N GLU A 227 18.47 -18.28 -1.15
CA GLU A 227 18.83 -19.42 -2.02
C GLU A 227 19.01 -19.05 -3.50
#